data_AF-A0A9W4G7H6-F1
#
_entry.id   AF-A0A9W4G7H6-F1
#
_cell.length_a   1.000
_cell.length_b   1.000
_cell.length_c   1.000
_cell.angle_alpha   90.00
_cell.angle_beta   90.00
_cell.angle_gamma   90.00
#
_symmetry.space_group_name_H-M   'P 1'
#
loop_
_entity.id
_entity.type
_entity.pdbx_description
1 polymer ?
#
loop_
_entity_poly.entity_id
_entity_poly.type
_entity_poly.pdbx_seq_one_letter_code
_entity_poly.pdbx_strand_id
1 'polypeptide(L)'
;MLTQYQVGGSLHNKNPTYVVRSSDHQLYNALKAGEFCYVFNSRQMGKSSLLVRTKHQLEAEGYCCTVIDMTQIGIQDTTPLQWYKGIGLDLLRGFGCFGKFNFKAWWQEQEGISLVQKLSELFKILLIEQFPEQNLCIFIDEIDSLLSLNFPIDDFFALIRSCYNKRAVNPAYKRLTFALFGVATPSDLIADKTRTPFNIGTAIDLTGFTLEETAPLAQGLIGVFEQPEVILQEILIWTNGQPFLTQKLLKLLISNYHQKPDLIAESSPTLWIKKIVRSQIIEKWESQDEPEHLRTIRDRLIYNYKNAGRLLGIYQTLLQGLEIKTNDSLEHSELLLSGLIINHQGYLKVRNLIYQEVFNLEWVHQQLTQLRPYSQTFEAWIASASFDSTVKLWKRNQHLLKPLYDHKDTIGNLASSSDGQLFATVSEDNTLKLWHTDGRLWQTVEQPQSSFRAVVFSPDSRLMVTGSINYTVQLWDVSNRDQSPVKLLRTFKGHQGAIYGLAISPDGKMIASGGDDKTIKIWNLEGKLLHSRLS
;
A
#
# COMPACT_ATOMS: atom_id res chain seq x y z
N MET A 1 -34.29 17.98 -23.78
CA MET A 1 -34.03 16.93 -22.77
C MET A 1 -33.11 17.54 -21.74
N LEU A 2 -33.45 17.49 -20.45
CA LEU A 2 -32.55 17.94 -19.39
C LEU A 2 -31.29 17.06 -19.42
N THR A 3 -30.12 17.69 -19.52
CA THR A 3 -28.83 17.01 -19.46
C THR A 3 -28.69 16.31 -18.11
N GLN A 4 -28.66 14.98 -18.09
CA GLN A 4 -28.57 14.21 -16.85
C GLN A 4 -27.10 13.88 -16.53
N TYR A 5 -26.58 14.41 -15.42
CA TYR A 5 -25.25 14.02 -14.93
C TYR A 5 -25.28 12.58 -14.40
N GLN A 6 -24.28 11.80 -14.80
CA GLN A 6 -24.15 10.40 -14.43
C GLN A 6 -23.02 10.26 -13.40
N VAL A 7 -23.42 9.92 -12.17
CA VAL A 7 -22.49 9.74 -11.05
C VAL A 7 -22.07 8.28 -11.01
N GLY A 8 -20.80 8.02 -11.34
CA GLY A 8 -20.25 6.67 -11.43
C GLY A 8 -20.61 5.92 -12.72
N GLY A 9 -20.02 4.74 -12.87
CA GLY A 9 -20.14 3.93 -14.09
C GLY A 9 -19.44 4.54 -15.31
N SER A 10 -19.60 3.90 -16.46
CA SER A 10 -19.08 4.37 -17.74
C SER A 10 -20.11 5.22 -18.49
N LEU A 11 -19.64 6.29 -19.13
CA LEU A 11 -20.42 7.07 -20.07
C LEU A 11 -20.38 6.40 -21.44
N HIS A 12 -21.51 6.40 -22.15
CA HIS A 12 -21.52 5.99 -23.56
C HIS A 12 -20.80 7.01 -24.44
N ASN A 13 -20.31 6.57 -25.61
CA ASN A 13 -19.43 7.33 -26.50
C ASN A 13 -19.93 8.74 -26.89
N LYS A 14 -21.25 8.91 -27.01
CA LYS A 14 -21.91 10.17 -27.42
C LYS A 14 -22.59 10.90 -26.26
N ASN A 15 -22.18 10.64 -25.01
CA ASN A 15 -22.81 11.28 -23.87
C ASN A 15 -22.48 12.79 -23.85
N PRO A 16 -23.47 13.68 -23.76
CA PRO A 16 -23.26 15.13 -23.81
C PRO A 16 -22.46 15.67 -22.62
N THR A 17 -22.37 14.94 -21.50
CA THR A 17 -21.59 15.35 -20.32
C THR A 17 -20.18 14.80 -20.31
N TYR A 18 -19.75 14.07 -21.35
CA TYR A 18 -18.38 13.58 -21.43
C TYR A 18 -17.41 14.74 -21.64
N VAL A 19 -16.48 14.91 -20.71
CA VAL A 19 -15.39 15.87 -20.78
C VAL A 19 -14.20 15.23 -21.49
N VAL A 20 -13.84 15.76 -22.66
CA VAL A 20 -12.64 15.33 -23.40
C VAL A 20 -11.42 15.97 -22.74
N ARG A 21 -10.48 15.12 -22.32
CA ARG A 21 -9.24 15.56 -21.66
C ARG A 21 -8.05 15.46 -22.59
N SER A 22 -6.94 16.10 -22.22
CA SER A 22 -5.64 15.85 -22.86
C SER A 22 -5.27 14.36 -22.94
N SER A 23 -5.61 13.58 -21.89
CA SER A 23 -5.39 12.13 -21.83
C SER A 23 -6.12 11.35 -22.92
N ASP A 24 -7.29 11.81 -23.38
CA ASP A 24 -8.04 11.18 -24.47
C ASP A 24 -7.24 11.21 -25.77
N HIS A 25 -6.70 12.38 -26.11
CA HIS A 25 -5.88 12.56 -27.31
C HIS A 25 -4.56 11.81 -27.21
N GLN A 26 -3.91 11.81 -26.03
CA GLN A 26 -2.67 11.10 -25.80
C GLN A 26 -2.84 9.59 -25.99
N LEU A 27 -3.84 8.99 -25.32
CA LEU A 27 -4.11 7.56 -25.44
C LEU A 27 -4.44 7.17 -26.89
N TYR A 28 -5.34 7.94 -27.53
CA TYR A 28 -5.75 7.66 -28.89
C TYR A 28 -4.57 7.68 -29.87
N ASN A 29 -3.75 8.74 -29.82
CA ASN A 29 -2.61 8.91 -30.71
C ASN A 29 -1.52 7.85 -30.44
N ALA A 30 -1.26 7.52 -29.17
CA ALA A 30 -0.29 6.49 -28.80
C ALA A 30 -0.72 5.10 -29.31
N LEU A 31 -1.98 4.71 -29.12
CA LEU A 31 -2.50 3.43 -29.63
C LEU A 31 -2.47 3.38 -31.17
N LYS A 32 -2.76 4.50 -31.84
CA LYS A 32 -2.68 4.61 -33.30
C LYS A 32 -1.24 4.51 -33.82
N ALA A 33 -0.26 5.04 -33.08
CA ALA A 33 1.16 4.85 -33.34
C ALA A 33 1.64 3.40 -33.05
N GLY A 34 0.76 2.54 -32.53
CA GLY A 34 1.06 1.17 -32.15
C GLY A 34 1.74 1.06 -30.78
N GLU A 35 1.79 2.11 -29.97
CA GLU A 35 2.39 2.06 -28.64
C GLU A 35 1.51 1.26 -27.68
N PHE A 36 2.11 0.39 -26.88
CA PHE A 36 1.40 -0.18 -25.73
C PHE A 36 1.14 0.95 -24.74
N CYS A 37 -0.03 0.96 -24.10
CA CYS A 37 -0.40 2.00 -23.15
C CYS A 37 -0.87 1.40 -21.83
N TYR A 38 -0.68 2.13 -20.74
CA TYR A 38 -1.33 1.82 -19.48
C TYR A 38 -1.92 3.09 -18.85
N VAL A 39 -3.15 2.96 -18.38
CA VAL A 39 -3.98 4.00 -17.77
C VAL A 39 -4.23 3.60 -16.32
N PHE A 40 -3.19 3.77 -15.51
CA PHE A 40 -3.19 3.40 -14.10
C PHE A 40 -3.46 4.61 -13.23
N ASN A 41 -4.61 4.61 -12.56
CA ASN A 41 -5.04 5.73 -11.75
C ASN A 41 -6.02 5.27 -10.66
N SER A 42 -6.29 6.14 -9.69
CA SER A 42 -7.25 5.88 -8.61
C SER A 42 -8.65 5.55 -9.15
N ARG A 43 -9.50 4.95 -8.30
CA ARG A 43 -10.90 4.70 -8.64
C ARG A 43 -11.62 6.02 -8.99
N GLN A 44 -12.70 5.91 -9.77
CA GLN A 44 -13.60 7.03 -10.10
C GLN A 44 -12.97 8.20 -10.91
N MET A 45 -11.96 7.90 -11.75
CA MET A 45 -11.28 8.88 -12.63
C MET A 45 -11.73 8.84 -14.10
N GLY A 46 -12.82 8.13 -14.40
CA GLY A 46 -13.37 8.02 -15.76
C GLY A 46 -12.59 7.11 -16.71
N LYS A 47 -11.83 6.14 -16.17
CA LYS A 47 -11.05 5.16 -16.94
C LYS A 47 -11.91 4.39 -17.95
N SER A 48 -13.02 3.81 -17.51
CA SER A 48 -13.89 3.01 -18.37
C SER A 48 -14.58 3.85 -19.46
N SER A 49 -14.94 5.10 -19.15
CA SER A 49 -15.48 6.03 -20.17
C SER A 49 -14.43 6.38 -21.23
N LEU A 50 -13.18 6.62 -20.81
CA LEU A 50 -12.05 6.83 -21.72
C LEU A 50 -11.80 5.61 -22.62
N LEU A 51 -11.83 4.40 -22.05
CA LEU A 51 -11.72 3.14 -22.78
C LEU A 51 -12.80 3.03 -23.86
N VAL A 52 -14.09 3.17 -23.49
CA VAL A 52 -15.23 3.03 -24.41
C VAL A 52 -15.09 4.00 -25.59
N ARG A 53 -14.77 5.26 -25.31
CA ARG A 53 -14.63 6.30 -26.33
C ARG A 53 -13.44 6.04 -27.25
N THR A 54 -12.29 5.69 -26.70
CA THR A 54 -11.07 5.39 -27.46
C THR A 54 -11.29 4.19 -28.38
N LYS A 55 -11.91 3.13 -27.85
CA LYS A 55 -12.29 1.94 -28.62
C LYS A 55 -13.15 2.33 -29.83
N HIS A 56 -14.23 3.09 -29.61
CA HIS A 56 -15.11 3.50 -30.69
C HIS A 56 -14.42 4.36 -31.76
N GLN A 57 -13.49 5.23 -31.36
CA GLN A 57 -12.71 6.03 -32.31
C GLN A 57 -11.81 5.15 -33.17
N LEU A 58 -11.11 4.18 -32.58
CA LEU A 58 -10.26 3.24 -33.32
C LEU A 58 -11.09 2.34 -34.25
N GLU A 59 -12.24 1.85 -33.79
CA GLU A 59 -13.16 1.04 -34.62
C GLU A 59 -13.68 1.84 -35.82
N ALA A 60 -13.95 3.14 -35.65
CA ALA A 60 -14.36 4.01 -36.75
C ALA A 60 -13.26 4.21 -37.81
N GLU A 61 -11.98 4.03 -37.44
CA GLU A 61 -10.84 4.01 -38.36
C GLU A 61 -10.47 2.60 -38.87
N GLY A 62 -11.29 1.59 -38.57
CA GLY A 62 -11.12 0.22 -39.09
C GLY A 62 -10.25 -0.70 -38.24
N TYR A 63 -9.92 -0.34 -37.00
CA TYR A 63 -9.27 -1.26 -36.06
C TYR A 63 -10.27 -2.32 -35.57
N CYS A 64 -9.80 -3.56 -35.40
CA CYS A 64 -10.55 -4.57 -34.65
C CYS A 64 -10.17 -4.45 -33.17
N CYS A 65 -11.16 -4.14 -32.32
CA CYS A 65 -10.94 -3.89 -30.90
C CYS A 65 -11.69 -4.90 -30.03
N THR A 66 -11.05 -5.37 -28.96
CA THR A 66 -11.68 -6.21 -27.94
C THR A 66 -11.40 -5.67 -26.54
N VAL A 67 -12.29 -5.96 -25.60
CA VAL A 67 -12.14 -5.60 -24.19
C VAL A 67 -12.19 -6.89 -23.38
N ILE A 68 -11.18 -7.10 -22.54
CA ILE A 68 -11.15 -8.17 -21.55
C ILE A 68 -11.33 -7.52 -20.19
N ASP A 69 -12.46 -7.81 -19.55
CA ASP A 69 -12.75 -7.40 -18.19
C ASP A 69 -12.28 -8.51 -17.24
N MET A 70 -11.23 -8.22 -16.46
CA MET A 70 -10.62 -9.21 -15.58
C MET A 70 -11.54 -9.68 -14.44
N THR A 71 -12.61 -8.94 -14.14
CA THR A 71 -13.59 -9.35 -13.13
C THR A 71 -14.50 -10.47 -13.64
N GLN A 72 -14.76 -10.55 -14.95
CA GLN A 72 -15.71 -11.51 -15.55
C GLN A 72 -15.16 -12.94 -15.61
N ILE A 73 -13.84 -13.11 -15.59
CA ILE A 73 -13.17 -14.42 -15.66
C ILE A 73 -13.25 -15.13 -14.29
N GLY A 74 -13.47 -14.40 -13.20
CA GLY A 74 -13.58 -14.91 -11.84
C GLY A 74 -12.23 -14.92 -11.10
N ILE A 75 -12.27 -14.56 -9.80
CA ILE A 75 -11.06 -14.29 -8.99
C ILE A 75 -10.91 -15.26 -7.81
N GLN A 76 -11.99 -15.68 -7.16
CA GLN A 76 -11.94 -16.37 -5.86
C GLN A 76 -11.70 -17.90 -5.94
N ASP A 77 -12.24 -18.58 -6.97
CA ASP A 77 -12.17 -20.05 -7.11
C ASP A 77 -11.65 -20.51 -8.49
N THR A 78 -10.93 -19.64 -9.19
CA THR A 78 -10.49 -19.89 -10.55
C THR A 78 -9.13 -20.58 -10.58
N THR A 79 -9.03 -21.73 -11.24
CA THR A 79 -7.73 -22.37 -11.52
C THR A 79 -6.98 -21.65 -12.64
N PRO A 80 -5.63 -21.75 -12.73
CA PRO A 80 -4.88 -21.19 -13.85
C PRO A 80 -5.42 -21.64 -15.21
N LEU A 81 -5.76 -22.93 -15.35
CA LEU A 81 -6.34 -23.48 -16.57
C LEU A 81 -7.65 -22.79 -16.96
N GLN A 82 -8.57 -22.61 -16.01
CA GLN A 82 -9.84 -21.92 -16.26
C GLN A 82 -9.61 -20.46 -16.61
N TRP A 83 -8.68 -19.79 -15.94
CA TRP A 83 -8.36 -18.38 -16.16
C TRP A 83 -7.80 -18.13 -17.57
N TYR A 84 -6.75 -18.85 -17.97
CA TYR A 84 -6.17 -18.72 -19.32
C TYR A 84 -7.17 -19.12 -20.42
N LYS A 85 -8.01 -20.13 -20.16
CA LYS A 85 -9.08 -20.51 -21.08
C LYS A 85 -10.15 -19.43 -21.19
N GLY A 86 -10.49 -18.78 -20.09
CA GLY A 86 -11.41 -17.63 -20.03
C GLY A 86 -10.92 -16.47 -20.87
N ILE A 87 -9.65 -16.06 -20.71
CA ILE A 87 -9.01 -15.05 -21.56
C ILE A 87 -9.13 -15.42 -23.04
N GLY A 88 -8.81 -16.66 -23.40
CA GLY A 88 -8.91 -17.12 -24.79
C GLY A 88 -10.33 -17.04 -25.35
N LEU A 89 -11.33 -17.40 -24.55
CA LEU A 89 -12.75 -17.30 -24.91
C LEU A 89 -13.19 -15.84 -25.10
N ASP A 90 -12.80 -14.94 -24.19
CA ASP A 90 -13.18 -13.53 -24.25
C ASP A 90 -12.50 -12.81 -25.42
N LEU A 91 -11.25 -13.15 -25.74
CA LEU A 91 -10.58 -12.70 -26.96
C LEU A 91 -11.37 -13.11 -28.21
N LEU A 92 -11.72 -14.39 -28.33
CA LEU A 92 -12.44 -14.89 -29.50
C LEU A 92 -13.86 -14.31 -29.60
N ARG A 93 -14.54 -14.14 -28.46
CA ARG A 93 -15.87 -13.53 -28.42
C ARG A 93 -15.79 -12.05 -28.82
N GLY A 94 -14.88 -11.29 -28.22
CA GLY A 94 -14.77 -9.85 -28.46
C GLY A 94 -14.28 -9.50 -29.86
N PHE A 95 -13.46 -10.35 -30.49
CA PHE A 95 -13.12 -10.22 -31.91
C PHE A 95 -14.17 -10.77 -32.88
N GLY A 96 -15.26 -11.38 -32.40
CA GLY A 96 -16.29 -11.97 -33.27
C GLY A 96 -15.83 -13.22 -34.03
N CYS A 97 -14.89 -13.98 -33.45
CA CYS A 97 -14.36 -15.23 -34.01
C CYS A 97 -15.14 -16.48 -33.55
N PHE A 98 -16.18 -16.32 -32.73
CA PHE A 98 -16.99 -17.43 -32.26
C PHE A 98 -17.71 -18.10 -33.45
N GLY A 99 -17.51 -19.41 -33.63
CA GLY A 99 -18.04 -20.18 -34.77
C GLY A 99 -17.13 -20.23 -36.01
N LYS A 100 -16.11 -19.36 -36.12
CA LYS A 100 -15.08 -19.44 -37.17
C LYS A 100 -13.91 -20.34 -36.77
N PHE A 101 -13.72 -20.51 -35.46
CA PHE A 101 -12.63 -21.26 -34.87
C PHE A 101 -13.16 -22.24 -33.82
N ASN A 102 -12.88 -23.53 -33.97
CA ASN A 102 -13.28 -24.54 -32.99
C ASN A 102 -12.32 -24.52 -31.79
N PHE A 103 -12.49 -23.53 -30.92
CA PHE A 103 -11.64 -23.32 -29.74
C PHE A 103 -11.61 -24.53 -28.80
N LYS A 104 -12.74 -25.25 -28.65
CA LYS A 104 -12.81 -26.40 -27.75
C LYS A 104 -11.91 -27.54 -28.25
N ALA A 105 -12.02 -27.90 -29.53
CA ALA A 105 -11.18 -28.94 -30.13
C ALA A 105 -9.71 -28.51 -30.12
N TRP A 106 -9.42 -27.30 -30.59
CA TRP A 106 -8.05 -26.77 -30.61
C TRP A 106 -7.40 -26.76 -29.22
N TRP A 107 -8.13 -26.34 -28.18
CA TRP A 107 -7.57 -26.30 -26.82
C TRP A 107 -7.18 -27.69 -26.28
N GLN A 108 -7.96 -28.71 -26.66
CA GLN A 108 -7.72 -30.12 -26.31
C GLN A 108 -6.57 -30.71 -27.12
N GLU A 109 -6.45 -30.39 -28.40
CA GLU A 109 -5.34 -30.86 -29.26
C GLU A 109 -3.97 -30.34 -28.83
N GLN A 110 -3.91 -29.19 -28.14
CA GLN A 110 -2.68 -28.62 -27.58
C GLN A 110 -2.25 -29.26 -26.26
N GLU A 111 -2.47 -30.56 -26.07
CA GLU A 111 -1.96 -31.30 -24.90
C GLU A 111 -0.42 -31.37 -24.96
N GLY A 112 0.26 -30.83 -23.94
CA GLY A 112 1.72 -30.87 -23.83
C GLY A 112 2.44 -29.52 -23.82
N ILE A 113 1.77 -28.41 -24.16
CA ILE A 113 2.33 -27.05 -24.05
C ILE A 113 1.73 -26.27 -22.89
N SER A 114 2.48 -25.29 -22.37
CA SER A 114 2.08 -24.49 -21.21
C SER A 114 0.88 -23.58 -21.52
N LEU A 115 0.15 -23.15 -20.49
CA LEU A 115 -1.03 -22.27 -20.64
C LEU A 115 -0.68 -20.95 -21.35
N VAL A 116 0.49 -20.40 -21.05
CA VAL A 116 1.01 -19.17 -21.65
C VAL A 116 1.39 -19.40 -23.12
N GLN A 117 1.95 -20.58 -23.45
CA GLN A 117 2.21 -20.96 -24.84
C GLN A 117 0.91 -21.11 -25.64
N LYS A 118 -0.13 -21.72 -25.06
CA LYS A 118 -1.46 -21.76 -25.70
C LYS A 118 -1.96 -20.35 -26.02
N LEU A 119 -1.89 -19.42 -25.06
CA LEU A 119 -2.32 -18.04 -25.31
C LEU A 119 -1.44 -17.33 -26.37
N SER A 120 -0.13 -17.60 -26.38
CA SER A 120 0.79 -17.10 -27.43
C SER A 120 0.40 -17.58 -28.83
N GLU A 121 0.08 -18.87 -29.00
CA GLU A 121 -0.36 -19.41 -30.28
C GLU A 121 -1.74 -18.85 -30.68
N LEU A 122 -2.64 -18.61 -29.72
CA LEU A 122 -3.91 -17.96 -29.99
C LEU A 122 -3.71 -16.53 -30.56
N PHE A 123 -2.79 -15.74 -29.99
CA PHE A 123 -2.46 -14.42 -30.56
C PHE A 123 -1.91 -14.51 -31.98
N LYS A 124 -1.11 -15.53 -32.27
CA LYS A 124 -0.58 -15.77 -33.61
C LYS A 124 -1.70 -16.14 -34.59
N ILE A 125 -2.63 -17.00 -34.22
CA ILE A 125 -3.81 -17.36 -35.02
C ILE A 125 -4.65 -16.11 -35.30
N LEU A 126 -4.91 -15.29 -34.29
CA LEU A 126 -5.66 -14.05 -34.46
C LEU A 126 -4.96 -13.10 -35.44
N LEU A 127 -3.64 -12.91 -35.32
CA LEU A 127 -2.89 -11.99 -36.17
C LEU A 127 -2.68 -12.47 -37.60
N ILE A 128 -2.45 -13.77 -37.81
CA ILE A 128 -2.04 -14.31 -39.10
C ILE A 128 -3.23 -14.87 -39.87
N GLU A 129 -4.10 -15.61 -39.20
CA GLU A 129 -5.18 -16.35 -39.86
C GLU A 129 -6.50 -15.57 -39.87
N GLN A 130 -6.89 -14.98 -38.73
CA GLN A 130 -8.21 -14.33 -38.60
C GLN A 130 -8.21 -12.87 -39.08
N PHE A 131 -7.12 -12.14 -38.82
CA PHE A 131 -7.00 -10.71 -39.14
C PHE A 131 -5.65 -10.39 -39.80
N PRO A 132 -5.39 -10.85 -41.03
CA PRO A 132 -4.09 -10.69 -41.69
C PRO A 132 -3.73 -9.23 -42.01
N GLU A 133 -4.72 -8.36 -42.20
CA GLU A 133 -4.53 -6.97 -42.67
C GLU A 133 -4.94 -5.92 -41.63
N GLN A 134 -5.81 -6.27 -40.69
CA GLN A 134 -6.38 -5.32 -39.73
C GLN A 134 -5.45 -5.08 -38.53
N ASN A 135 -5.50 -3.88 -37.96
CA ASN A 135 -4.87 -3.60 -36.67
C ASN A 135 -5.75 -4.11 -35.53
N LEU A 136 -5.14 -4.81 -34.57
CA LEU A 136 -5.79 -5.38 -33.40
C LEU A 136 -5.45 -4.54 -32.16
N CYS A 137 -6.46 -4.09 -31.44
CA CYS A 137 -6.30 -3.44 -30.14
C CYS A 137 -7.00 -4.23 -29.04
N ILE A 138 -6.24 -4.69 -28.05
CA ILE A 138 -6.74 -5.43 -26.90
C ILE A 138 -6.72 -4.49 -25.68
N PHE A 139 -7.90 -4.12 -25.22
CA PHE A 139 -8.09 -3.39 -23.97
C PHE A 139 -8.24 -4.41 -22.83
N ILE A 140 -7.46 -4.24 -21.77
CA ILE A 140 -7.56 -5.05 -20.55
C ILE A 140 -7.99 -4.11 -19.43
N ASP A 141 -9.20 -4.31 -18.90
CA ASP A 141 -9.77 -3.49 -17.82
C ASP A 141 -9.72 -4.21 -16.47
N GLU A 142 -9.84 -3.44 -15.40
CA GLU A 142 -9.84 -3.91 -14.00
C GLU A 142 -8.62 -4.77 -13.64
N ILE A 143 -7.42 -4.35 -14.07
CA ILE A 143 -6.13 -5.02 -13.78
C ILE A 143 -5.91 -5.25 -12.27
N ASP A 144 -6.43 -4.38 -11.39
CA ASP A 144 -6.30 -4.55 -9.94
C ASP A 144 -6.96 -5.82 -9.41
N SER A 145 -7.93 -6.37 -10.15
CA SER A 145 -8.54 -7.69 -9.87
C SER A 145 -7.50 -8.81 -9.86
N LEU A 146 -6.45 -8.68 -10.68
CA LEU A 146 -5.41 -9.68 -10.83
C LEU A 146 -4.52 -9.79 -9.59
N LEU A 147 -4.40 -8.70 -8.82
CA LEU A 147 -3.63 -8.68 -7.57
C LEU A 147 -4.25 -9.56 -6.48
N SER A 148 -5.52 -9.97 -6.66
CA SER A 148 -6.25 -10.81 -5.71
C SER A 148 -6.21 -12.30 -6.05
N LEU A 149 -5.59 -12.69 -7.19
CA LEU A 149 -5.49 -14.10 -7.58
C LEU A 149 -4.53 -14.88 -6.67
N ASN A 150 -4.86 -16.14 -6.42
CA ASN A 150 -4.08 -17.03 -5.55
C ASN A 150 -2.96 -17.81 -6.27
N PHE A 151 -2.66 -17.48 -7.53
CA PHE A 151 -1.62 -18.10 -8.35
C PHE A 151 -0.80 -17.05 -9.10
N PRO A 152 0.47 -17.35 -9.48
CA PRO A 152 1.33 -16.40 -10.17
C PRO A 152 0.85 -16.13 -11.60
N ILE A 153 0.84 -14.85 -11.97
CA ILE A 153 0.42 -14.36 -13.30
C ILE A 153 1.55 -13.65 -14.06
N ASP A 154 2.77 -13.65 -13.52
CA ASP A 154 3.93 -12.96 -14.12
C ASP A 154 4.17 -13.38 -15.57
N ASP A 155 3.88 -14.64 -15.91
CA ASP A 155 4.05 -15.16 -17.27
C ASP A 155 3.05 -14.56 -18.27
N PHE A 156 1.87 -14.10 -17.83
CA PHE A 156 0.91 -13.39 -18.68
C PHE A 156 1.47 -12.04 -19.12
N PHE A 157 2.03 -11.27 -18.18
CA PHE A 157 2.69 -9.99 -18.51
C PHE A 157 3.99 -10.20 -19.29
N ALA A 158 4.72 -11.29 -19.01
CA ALA A 158 5.88 -11.68 -19.81
C ALA A 158 5.49 -12.01 -21.26
N LEU A 159 4.32 -12.60 -21.49
CA LEU A 159 3.79 -12.85 -22.84
C LEU A 159 3.45 -11.54 -23.56
N ILE A 160 2.81 -10.57 -22.90
CA ILE A 160 2.55 -9.25 -23.48
C ILE A 160 3.89 -8.60 -23.89
N ARG A 161 4.91 -8.65 -23.03
CA ARG A 161 6.27 -8.18 -23.34
C ARG A 161 6.90 -8.93 -24.52
N SER A 162 6.71 -10.25 -24.59
CA SER A 162 7.18 -11.05 -25.71
C SER A 162 6.55 -10.59 -27.03
N CYS A 163 5.25 -10.26 -27.04
CA CYS A 163 4.57 -9.70 -28.21
C CYS A 163 5.16 -8.35 -28.62
N TYR A 164 5.48 -7.48 -27.66
CA TYR A 164 6.15 -6.22 -27.94
C TYR A 164 7.53 -6.43 -28.58
N ASN A 165 8.36 -7.30 -28.01
CA ASN A 165 9.70 -7.58 -28.52
C ASN A 165 9.69 -8.22 -29.92
N LYS A 166 8.69 -9.07 -30.21
CA LYS A 166 8.52 -9.70 -31.54
C LYS A 166 8.29 -8.69 -32.67
N ARG A 167 7.88 -7.46 -32.39
CA ARG A 167 7.70 -6.39 -33.38
C ARG A 167 8.97 -6.04 -34.16
N ALA A 168 10.14 -6.28 -33.57
CA ALA A 168 11.43 -6.05 -34.20
C ALA A 168 11.73 -7.06 -35.33
N VAL A 169 11.21 -8.28 -35.22
CA VAL A 169 11.53 -9.40 -36.12
C VAL A 169 10.34 -9.86 -36.97
N ASN A 170 9.11 -9.60 -36.53
CA ASN A 170 7.91 -10.00 -37.22
C ASN A 170 6.94 -8.80 -37.38
N PRO A 171 6.78 -8.25 -38.60
CA PRO A 171 5.90 -7.11 -38.86
C PRO A 171 4.44 -7.32 -38.46
N ALA A 172 3.94 -8.57 -38.43
CA ALA A 172 2.55 -8.84 -38.02
C ALA A 172 2.28 -8.37 -36.58
N TYR A 173 3.27 -8.46 -35.69
CA TYR A 173 3.12 -8.03 -34.29
C TYR A 173 3.07 -6.49 -34.13
N LYS A 174 3.46 -5.72 -35.15
CA LYS A 174 3.27 -4.25 -35.14
C LYS A 174 1.79 -3.87 -35.19
N ARG A 175 0.94 -4.76 -35.70
CA ARG A 175 -0.51 -4.59 -35.74
C ARG A 175 -1.22 -4.95 -34.43
N LEU A 176 -0.53 -5.57 -33.47
CA LEU A 176 -1.11 -5.93 -32.17
C LEU A 176 -0.74 -4.89 -31.12
N THR A 177 -1.74 -4.21 -30.54
CA THR A 177 -1.55 -3.20 -29.50
C THR A 177 -2.32 -3.57 -28.23
N PHE A 178 -1.74 -3.28 -27.06
CA PHE A 178 -2.39 -3.49 -25.76
C PHE A 178 -2.58 -2.17 -25.03
N ALA A 179 -3.73 -2.02 -24.36
CA ALA A 179 -4.05 -0.91 -23.48
C ALA A 179 -4.54 -1.46 -22.13
N LEU A 180 -3.79 -1.21 -21.05
CA LEU A 180 -4.10 -1.73 -19.71
C LEU A 180 -4.78 -0.65 -18.85
N PHE A 181 -5.85 -0.99 -18.14
CA PHE A 181 -6.62 -0.09 -17.28
C PHE A 181 -6.80 -0.71 -15.89
N GLY A 182 -6.70 0.09 -14.84
CA GLY A 182 -6.93 -0.38 -13.48
C GLY A 182 -6.36 0.53 -12.41
N VAL A 183 -6.41 0.07 -11.17
CA VAL A 183 -5.84 0.74 -9.99
C VAL A 183 -4.59 -0.01 -9.50
N ALA A 184 -3.51 0.10 -10.27
CA ALA A 184 -2.24 -0.59 -10.00
C ALA A 184 -1.05 0.33 -10.31
N THR A 185 0.14 -0.04 -9.88
CA THR A 185 1.40 0.52 -10.38
C THR A 185 2.08 -0.48 -11.32
N PRO A 186 2.98 -0.04 -12.22
CA PRO A 186 3.75 -0.97 -13.07
C PRO A 186 4.54 -2.03 -12.28
N SER A 187 4.96 -1.70 -11.05
CA SER A 187 5.64 -2.61 -10.13
C SER A 187 4.71 -3.68 -9.54
N ASP A 188 3.39 -3.44 -9.49
CA ASP A 188 2.42 -4.40 -8.96
C ASP A 188 2.12 -5.53 -9.95
N LEU A 189 2.39 -5.33 -11.24
CA LEU A 189 2.06 -6.31 -12.29
C LEU A 189 2.98 -7.53 -12.31
N ILE A 190 4.17 -7.43 -11.70
CA ILE A 190 5.14 -8.53 -11.68
C ILE A 190 5.55 -8.74 -10.22
N ALA A 191 5.06 -9.84 -9.64
CA ALA A 191 5.28 -10.17 -8.23
C ALA A 191 6.73 -10.62 -7.99
N ASP A 192 7.32 -11.35 -8.94
CA ASP A 192 8.72 -11.75 -8.90
C ASP A 192 9.65 -10.54 -9.11
N LYS A 193 10.19 -10.01 -8.01
CA LYS A 193 11.14 -8.89 -7.99
C LYS A 193 12.47 -9.18 -8.69
N THR A 194 12.77 -10.43 -9.03
CA THR A 194 13.96 -10.79 -9.80
C THR A 194 13.75 -10.66 -11.31
N ARG A 195 12.48 -10.55 -11.76
CA ARG A 195 12.14 -10.29 -13.16
C ARG A 195 12.12 -8.79 -13.45
N THR A 196 12.31 -8.45 -14.72
CA THR A 196 12.18 -7.05 -15.17
C THR A 196 10.75 -6.55 -14.92
N PRO A 197 10.56 -5.40 -14.25
CA PRO A 197 9.24 -4.79 -14.06
C PRO A 197 8.54 -4.54 -15.39
N PHE A 198 7.21 -4.45 -15.38
CA PHE A 198 6.44 -4.17 -16.60
C PHE A 198 6.66 -2.71 -17.03
N ASN A 199 7.74 -2.48 -17.79
CA ASN A 199 8.23 -1.15 -18.18
C ASN A 199 8.09 -0.90 -19.69
N ILE A 200 7.19 -1.61 -20.36
CA ILE A 200 6.91 -1.43 -21.78
C ILE A 200 5.67 -0.54 -21.95
N GLY A 201 5.73 0.33 -22.96
CA GLY A 201 4.61 1.21 -23.31
C GLY A 201 4.60 2.54 -22.58
N THR A 202 3.60 3.34 -22.92
CA THR A 202 3.45 4.75 -22.55
C THR A 202 2.43 4.88 -21.42
N ALA A 203 2.85 5.54 -20.32
CA ALA A 203 1.96 5.88 -19.23
C ALA A 203 1.01 7.00 -19.68
N ILE A 204 -0.30 6.79 -19.56
CA ILE A 204 -1.29 7.84 -19.78
C ILE A 204 -1.82 8.28 -18.42
N ASP A 205 -1.43 9.49 -18.01
CA ASP A 205 -1.92 10.07 -16.77
C ASP A 205 -3.35 10.61 -16.94
N LEU A 206 -4.20 10.32 -15.97
CA LEU A 206 -5.57 10.81 -15.90
C LEU A 206 -5.67 11.87 -14.82
N THR A 207 -5.69 13.13 -15.24
CA THR A 207 -5.88 14.27 -14.34
C THR A 207 -7.37 14.55 -14.10
N GLY A 208 -7.65 15.36 -13.08
CA GLY A 208 -8.95 15.98 -12.90
C GLY A 208 -9.27 16.95 -14.05
N PHE A 209 -10.54 17.27 -14.21
CA PHE A 209 -11.02 18.21 -15.21
C PHE A 209 -10.49 19.62 -14.95
N THR A 210 -10.00 20.27 -16.00
CA THR A 210 -9.68 21.70 -15.99
C THR A 210 -10.90 22.52 -16.40
N LEU A 211 -10.93 23.80 -16.01
CA LEU A 211 -12.05 24.70 -16.34
C LEU A 211 -12.33 24.72 -17.85
N GLU A 212 -11.28 24.80 -18.67
CA GLU A 212 -11.36 24.83 -20.13
C GLU A 212 -11.98 23.55 -20.73
N GLU A 213 -11.71 22.39 -20.13
CA GLU A 213 -12.25 21.10 -20.58
C GLU A 213 -13.71 20.91 -20.15
N THR A 214 -14.19 21.60 -19.11
CA THR A 214 -15.52 21.37 -18.52
C THR A 214 -16.71 21.98 -19.25
N ALA A 215 -16.52 22.59 -20.43
CA ALA A 215 -17.60 23.15 -21.24
C ALA A 215 -18.81 22.19 -21.46
N PRO A 216 -18.63 20.87 -21.69
CA PRO A 216 -19.77 19.93 -21.79
C PRO A 216 -20.61 19.84 -20.51
N LEU A 217 -19.99 20.02 -19.34
CA LEU A 217 -20.70 20.01 -18.06
C LEU A 217 -21.50 21.29 -17.87
N ALA A 218 -21.00 22.45 -18.31
CA ALA A 218 -21.69 23.72 -18.21
C ALA A 218 -23.06 23.70 -18.93
N GLN A 219 -23.20 22.92 -20.01
CA GLN A 219 -24.46 22.80 -20.76
C GLN A 219 -25.63 22.32 -19.89
N GLY A 220 -25.39 21.46 -18.89
CA GLY A 220 -26.43 20.98 -17.99
C GLY A 220 -26.88 22.00 -16.95
N LEU A 221 -26.16 23.11 -16.79
CA LEU A 221 -26.48 24.21 -15.88
C LEU A 221 -27.24 25.34 -16.58
N ILE A 222 -27.25 25.37 -17.91
CA ILE A 222 -27.93 26.40 -18.70
C ILE A 222 -29.44 26.35 -18.42
N GLY A 223 -30.01 27.51 -18.06
CA GLY A 223 -31.43 27.64 -17.71
C GLY A 223 -31.76 27.23 -16.28
N VAL A 224 -30.79 26.73 -15.51
CA VAL A 224 -30.90 26.52 -14.06
C VAL A 224 -30.23 27.67 -13.30
N PHE A 225 -29.05 28.09 -13.76
CA PHE A 225 -28.30 29.20 -13.16
C PHE A 225 -28.04 30.31 -14.18
N GLU A 226 -28.06 31.57 -13.73
CA GLU A 226 -27.75 32.72 -14.59
C GLU A 226 -26.28 32.73 -15.05
N GLN A 227 -25.36 32.24 -14.21
CA GLN A 227 -23.92 32.17 -14.49
C GLN A 227 -23.36 30.75 -14.30
N PRO A 228 -23.57 29.84 -15.28
CA PRO A 228 -23.08 28.45 -15.24
C PRO A 228 -21.57 28.33 -14.97
N GLU A 229 -20.76 29.21 -15.55
CA GLU A 229 -19.30 29.17 -15.44
C GLU A 229 -18.81 29.44 -14.02
N VAL A 230 -19.46 30.37 -13.31
CA VAL A 230 -19.11 30.70 -11.90
C VAL A 230 -19.43 29.52 -10.99
N ILE A 231 -20.58 28.87 -11.21
CA ILE A 231 -20.97 27.65 -10.48
C ILE A 231 -19.94 26.54 -10.71
N LEU A 232 -19.54 26.34 -11.96
CA LEU A 232 -18.58 25.30 -12.33
C LEU A 232 -17.19 25.57 -11.76
N GLN A 233 -16.73 26.82 -11.80
CA GLN A 233 -15.48 27.23 -11.18
C GLN A 233 -15.47 26.94 -9.68
N GLU A 234 -16.55 27.27 -8.96
CA GLU A 234 -16.67 26.96 -7.53
C GLU A 234 -16.67 25.44 -7.26
N ILE A 235 -17.37 24.65 -8.08
CA ILE A 235 -17.35 23.19 -7.99
C ILE A 235 -15.93 22.64 -8.17
N LEU A 236 -15.16 23.19 -9.11
CA LEU A 236 -13.79 22.79 -9.35
C LEU A 236 -12.86 23.16 -8.18
N ILE A 237 -13.11 24.26 -7.46
CA ILE A 237 -12.39 24.58 -6.23
C ILE A 237 -12.57 23.48 -5.18
N TRP A 238 -13.80 22.98 -5.00
CA TRP A 238 -14.09 21.93 -4.02
C TRP A 238 -13.58 20.55 -4.42
N THR A 239 -13.67 20.22 -5.70
CA THR A 239 -13.46 18.85 -6.21
C THR A 239 -12.08 18.65 -6.85
N ASN A 240 -11.39 19.74 -7.17
CA ASN A 240 -10.19 19.78 -8.01
C ASN A 240 -10.35 18.98 -9.31
N GLY A 241 -11.53 19.10 -9.93
CA GLY A 241 -11.87 18.41 -11.18
C GLY A 241 -11.98 16.89 -11.07
N GLN A 242 -12.02 16.32 -9.87
CA GLN A 242 -12.18 14.87 -9.72
C GLN A 242 -13.53 14.44 -10.37
N PRO A 243 -13.54 13.57 -11.39
CA PRO A 243 -14.71 13.40 -12.26
C PRO A 243 -16.00 13.00 -11.54
N PHE A 244 -15.92 12.08 -10.59
CA PHE A 244 -17.06 11.57 -9.86
C PHE A 244 -17.66 12.62 -8.92
N LEU A 245 -16.84 13.31 -8.12
CA LEU A 245 -17.26 14.35 -7.20
C LEU A 245 -17.78 15.57 -7.96
N THR A 246 -17.16 15.92 -9.10
CA THR A 246 -17.63 17.01 -9.97
C THR A 246 -19.06 16.73 -10.43
N GLN A 247 -19.33 15.54 -10.97
CA GLN A 247 -20.68 15.16 -11.40
C GLN A 247 -21.64 14.95 -10.22
N LYS A 248 -21.19 14.41 -9.08
CA LYS A 248 -22.00 14.23 -7.86
C LYS A 248 -22.47 15.59 -7.35
N LEU A 249 -21.56 16.56 -7.25
CA LEU A 249 -21.90 17.90 -6.79
C LEU A 249 -22.84 18.61 -7.78
N LEU A 250 -22.57 18.54 -9.09
CA LEU A 250 -23.48 19.08 -10.11
C LEU A 250 -24.91 18.50 -9.98
N LYS A 251 -25.04 17.18 -9.82
CA LYS A 251 -26.33 16.51 -9.62
C LYS A 251 -27.02 16.97 -8.33
N LEU A 252 -26.27 17.12 -7.23
CA LEU A 252 -26.82 17.63 -5.96
C LEU A 252 -27.31 19.07 -6.10
N LEU A 253 -26.55 19.95 -6.75
CA LEU A 253 -26.95 21.36 -6.95
C LEU A 253 -28.26 21.47 -7.74
N ILE A 254 -28.40 20.75 -8.86
CA ILE A 254 -29.64 20.73 -9.65
C ILE A 254 -30.81 20.19 -8.81
N SER A 255 -30.59 19.11 -8.06
CA SER A 255 -31.64 18.51 -7.22
C SER A 255 -32.12 19.48 -6.13
N ASN A 256 -31.19 20.20 -5.48
CA ASN A 256 -31.51 21.19 -4.46
C ASN A 256 -32.18 22.44 -5.06
N TYR A 257 -31.74 22.89 -6.24
CA TYR A 257 -32.36 24.00 -6.98
C TYR A 257 -33.85 23.72 -7.22
N HIS A 258 -34.18 22.54 -7.75
CA HIS A 258 -35.57 22.18 -8.03
C HIS A 258 -36.44 22.06 -6.78
N GLN A 259 -35.86 21.71 -5.62
CA GLN A 259 -36.61 21.62 -4.37
C GLN A 259 -36.87 22.99 -3.73
N LYS A 260 -35.90 23.92 -3.80
CA LYS A 260 -35.98 25.24 -3.14
C LYS A 260 -35.19 26.31 -3.93
N PRO A 261 -35.77 26.87 -5.01
CA PRO A 261 -35.08 27.86 -5.84
C PRO A 261 -34.83 29.19 -5.12
N ASP A 262 -35.70 29.58 -4.18
CA ASP A 262 -35.66 30.89 -3.49
C ASP A 262 -34.40 31.08 -2.60
N LEU A 263 -33.80 29.98 -2.12
CA LEU A 263 -32.61 30.01 -1.26
C LEU A 263 -31.34 30.53 -1.96
N ILE A 264 -31.34 30.56 -3.30
CA ILE A 264 -30.20 31.03 -4.10
C ILE A 264 -30.22 32.56 -4.20
N ALA A 265 -31.39 33.18 -4.22
CA ALA A 265 -31.51 34.63 -4.28
C ALA A 265 -31.05 35.33 -2.99
N GLU A 266 -31.12 34.62 -1.85
CA GLU A 266 -30.76 35.15 -0.53
C GLU A 266 -29.26 35.04 -0.19
N SER A 267 -28.45 34.31 -0.98
CA SER A 267 -27.03 34.07 -0.67
C SER A 267 -26.15 34.01 -1.93
N SER A 268 -24.85 34.34 -1.82
CA SER A 268 -23.96 34.23 -2.98
C SER A 268 -23.83 32.77 -3.43
N PRO A 269 -23.66 32.49 -4.74
CA PRO A 269 -23.52 31.12 -5.25
C PRO A 269 -22.44 30.29 -4.53
N THR A 270 -21.31 30.93 -4.19
CA THR A 270 -20.23 30.32 -3.39
C THR A 270 -20.69 29.88 -2.00
N LEU A 271 -21.42 30.75 -1.26
CA LEU A 271 -21.91 30.41 0.07
C LEU A 271 -22.94 29.27 0.03
N TRP A 272 -23.78 29.27 -1.01
CA TRP A 272 -24.77 28.23 -1.22
C TRP A 272 -24.14 26.87 -1.54
N ILE A 273 -23.18 26.81 -2.48
CA ILE A 273 -22.43 25.59 -2.81
C ILE A 273 -21.71 25.07 -1.57
N LYS A 274 -21.02 25.93 -0.83
CA LYS A 274 -20.34 25.56 0.42
C LYS A 274 -21.32 24.95 1.45
N LYS A 275 -22.52 25.51 1.58
CA LYS A 275 -23.56 24.97 2.48
C LYS A 275 -23.99 23.56 2.04
N ILE A 276 -24.23 23.35 0.76
CA ILE A 276 -24.61 22.04 0.20
C ILE A 276 -23.49 21.01 0.41
N VAL A 277 -22.25 21.36 0.07
CA VAL A 277 -21.08 20.47 0.26
C VAL A 277 -20.94 20.07 1.73
N ARG A 278 -21.05 21.04 2.65
CA ARG A 278 -20.99 20.74 4.08
C ARG A 278 -22.11 19.81 4.54
N SER A 279 -23.37 20.15 4.27
CA SER A 279 -24.51 19.39 4.82
C SER A 279 -24.72 18.02 4.17
N GLN A 280 -24.36 17.85 2.89
CA GLN A 280 -24.71 16.66 2.10
C GLN A 280 -23.50 15.80 1.70
N ILE A 281 -22.26 16.29 1.90
CA ILE A 281 -21.04 15.52 1.58
C ILE A 281 -20.13 15.37 2.79
N ILE A 282 -19.88 16.43 3.56
CA ILE A 282 -18.87 16.42 4.65
C ILE A 282 -19.47 15.95 5.98
N GLU A 283 -20.59 16.54 6.40
CA GLU A 283 -21.25 16.17 7.66
C GLU A 283 -21.82 14.76 7.55
N LYS A 284 -21.56 13.90 8.53
CA LYS A 284 -22.05 12.51 8.55
C LYS A 284 -21.76 11.74 7.25
N TRP A 285 -20.64 12.07 6.59
CA TRP A 285 -20.29 11.57 5.26
C TRP A 285 -20.39 10.05 5.13
N GLU A 286 -20.02 9.29 6.17
CA GLU A 286 -20.07 7.81 6.14
C GLU A 286 -21.47 7.27 5.83
N SER A 287 -22.52 7.96 6.31
CA SER A 287 -23.92 7.58 6.09
C SER A 287 -24.51 8.18 4.81
N GLN A 288 -23.88 9.21 4.24
CA GLN A 288 -24.35 9.95 3.07
C GLN A 288 -23.60 9.57 1.78
N ASP A 289 -22.55 8.75 1.88
CA ASP A 289 -21.68 8.41 0.76
C ASP A 289 -22.32 7.39 -0.19
N GLU A 290 -23.35 7.84 -0.91
CA GLU A 290 -24.07 7.07 -1.93
C GLU A 290 -24.03 7.78 -3.30
N PRO A 291 -23.63 7.10 -4.38
CA PRO A 291 -22.90 5.82 -4.37
C PRO A 291 -21.54 5.95 -3.66
N GLU A 292 -21.02 4.83 -3.17
CA GLU A 292 -19.78 4.77 -2.38
C GLU A 292 -18.56 5.32 -3.12
N HIS A 293 -17.83 6.20 -2.45
CA HIS A 293 -16.57 6.75 -2.94
C HIS A 293 -15.65 7.09 -1.77
N LEU A 294 -16.10 7.95 -0.85
CA LEU A 294 -15.33 8.29 0.36
C LEU A 294 -15.08 7.06 1.24
N ARG A 295 -16.07 6.17 1.39
CA ARG A 295 -15.91 4.92 2.15
C ARG A 295 -14.84 4.02 1.53
N THR A 296 -14.77 3.96 0.19
CA THR A 296 -13.75 3.17 -0.50
C THR A 296 -12.33 3.71 -0.26
N ILE A 297 -12.17 5.05 -0.16
CA ILE A 297 -10.89 5.68 0.18
C ILE A 297 -10.53 5.34 1.64
N ARG A 298 -11.48 5.52 2.57
CA ARG A 298 -11.31 5.16 3.98
C ARG A 298 -10.83 3.73 4.13
N ASP A 299 -11.60 2.79 3.57
CA ASP A 299 -11.36 1.37 3.70
C ASP A 299 -9.97 1.02 3.16
N ARG A 300 -9.55 1.60 2.03
CA ARG A 300 -8.18 1.38 1.51
C ARG A 300 -7.09 1.87 2.48
N LEU A 301 -7.28 2.99 3.16
CA LEU A 301 -6.29 3.52 4.12
C LEU A 301 -6.16 2.64 5.37
N ILE A 302 -7.27 2.04 5.83
CA ILE A 302 -7.33 1.30 7.09
C ILE A 302 -7.31 -0.22 6.92
N TYR A 303 -7.49 -0.74 5.70
CA TYR A 303 -7.62 -2.18 5.40
C TYR A 303 -6.41 -2.98 5.91
N ASN A 304 -5.20 -2.51 5.62
CA ASN A 304 -3.98 -3.16 6.10
C ASN A 304 -3.46 -2.47 7.36
N TYR A 305 -3.89 -2.97 8.52
CA TYR A 305 -3.53 -2.45 9.85
C TYR A 305 -2.00 -2.26 10.04
N LYS A 306 -1.17 -3.09 9.41
CA LYS A 306 0.30 -2.99 9.51
C LYS A 306 0.84 -1.72 8.85
N ASN A 307 0.20 -1.27 7.77
CA ASN A 307 0.63 -0.11 6.98
C ASN A 307 -0.20 1.14 7.28
N ALA A 308 -1.43 0.98 7.76
CA ALA A 308 -2.37 2.07 8.05
C ALA A 308 -1.73 3.18 8.91
N GLY A 309 -0.98 2.82 9.95
CA GLY A 309 -0.31 3.80 10.81
C GLY A 309 0.78 4.61 10.10
N ARG A 310 1.44 4.06 9.07
CA ARG A 310 2.42 4.80 8.25
C ARG A 310 1.73 5.69 7.23
N LEU A 311 0.71 5.16 6.53
CA LEU A 311 -0.08 5.90 5.55
C LEU A 311 -0.73 7.13 6.21
N LEU A 312 -1.39 6.93 7.35
CA LEU A 312 -2.01 8.01 8.11
C LEU A 312 -0.98 9.00 8.68
N GLY A 313 0.22 8.54 9.07
CA GLY A 313 1.29 9.44 9.53
C GLY A 313 1.83 10.35 8.42
N ILE A 314 2.03 9.82 7.20
CA ILE A 314 2.43 10.61 6.03
C ILE A 314 1.30 11.59 5.67
N TYR A 315 0.05 11.15 5.68
CA TYR A 315 -1.08 12.01 5.40
C TYR A 315 -1.29 13.10 6.48
N GLN A 316 -1.06 12.80 7.75
CA GLN A 316 -1.06 13.77 8.85
C GLN A 316 -0.02 14.87 8.60
N THR A 317 1.18 14.49 8.17
CA THR A 317 2.27 15.41 7.83
C THR A 317 1.85 16.36 6.70
N LEU A 318 1.15 15.85 5.67
CA LEU A 318 0.59 16.68 4.60
C LEU A 318 -0.48 17.65 5.09
N LEU A 319 -1.39 17.21 5.96
CA LEU A 319 -2.43 18.06 6.53
C LEU A 319 -1.87 19.18 7.43
N GLN A 320 -0.69 18.98 8.02
CA GLN A 320 0.04 19.98 8.79
C GLN A 320 0.78 21.00 7.91
N GLY A 321 0.72 20.86 6.57
CA GLY A 321 1.34 21.78 5.62
C GLY A 321 2.82 21.52 5.35
N LEU A 322 3.35 20.35 5.75
CA LEU A 322 4.73 19.97 5.47
C LEU A 322 4.84 19.40 4.05
N GLU A 323 5.83 19.88 3.29
CA GLU A 323 6.10 19.41 1.93
C GLU A 323 6.77 18.04 1.95
N ILE A 324 6.20 17.08 1.21
CA ILE A 324 6.74 15.73 1.08
C ILE A 324 7.06 15.46 -0.38
N LYS A 325 8.33 15.20 -0.68
CA LYS A 325 8.76 14.77 -2.02
C LYS A 325 8.22 13.38 -2.33
N THR A 326 7.66 13.22 -3.51
CA THR A 326 7.23 11.91 -4.01
C THR A 326 8.45 11.02 -4.25
N ASN A 327 8.30 9.73 -3.96
CA ASN A 327 9.31 8.69 -4.15
C ASN A 327 8.60 7.38 -4.47
N ASP A 328 9.36 6.35 -4.83
CA ASP A 328 8.83 5.03 -5.22
C ASP A 328 8.56 4.12 -4.01
N SER A 329 8.33 4.68 -2.82
CA SER A 329 7.95 3.88 -1.64
C SER A 329 6.56 3.26 -1.81
N LEU A 330 6.36 2.08 -1.22
CA LEU A 330 5.07 1.41 -1.21
C LEU A 330 3.99 2.29 -0.56
N GLU A 331 4.35 3.02 0.50
CA GLU A 331 3.44 3.92 1.20
C GLU A 331 2.97 5.08 0.31
N HIS A 332 3.86 5.69 -0.49
CA HIS A 332 3.48 6.77 -1.41
C HIS A 332 2.60 6.24 -2.55
N SER A 333 2.96 5.09 -3.12
CA SER A 333 2.16 4.44 -4.17
C SER A 333 0.75 4.11 -3.69
N GLU A 334 0.60 3.54 -2.49
CA GLU A 334 -0.74 3.24 -1.94
C GLU A 334 -1.57 4.50 -1.67
N LEU A 335 -0.95 5.56 -1.15
CA LEU A 335 -1.65 6.84 -0.96
C LEU A 335 -2.08 7.45 -2.30
N LEU A 336 -1.25 7.39 -3.34
CA LEU A 336 -1.61 7.87 -4.68
C LEU A 336 -2.75 7.04 -5.29
N LEU A 337 -2.68 5.71 -5.18
CA LEU A 337 -3.72 4.80 -5.69
C LEU A 337 -5.04 4.91 -4.93
N SER A 338 -5.03 5.33 -3.66
CA SER A 338 -6.25 5.70 -2.92
C SER A 338 -6.99 6.88 -3.53
N GLY A 339 -6.29 7.72 -4.29
CA GLY A 339 -6.82 8.95 -4.85
C GLY A 339 -6.95 10.10 -3.84
N LEU A 340 -6.65 9.88 -2.56
CA LEU A 340 -6.66 10.91 -1.53
C LEU A 340 -5.67 12.04 -1.83
N ILE A 341 -4.51 11.67 -2.39
CA ILE A 341 -3.43 12.59 -2.74
C ILE A 341 -3.09 12.50 -4.24
N ILE A 342 -2.31 13.48 -4.69
CA ILE A 342 -1.75 13.55 -6.04
C ILE A 342 -0.26 13.87 -5.97
N ASN A 343 0.49 13.47 -7.00
CA ASN A 343 1.84 13.97 -7.23
C ASN A 343 1.75 15.22 -8.10
N HIS A 344 2.07 16.37 -7.53
CA HIS A 344 2.11 17.64 -8.24
C HIS A 344 3.56 18.15 -8.27
N GLN A 345 4.18 18.09 -9.46
CA GLN A 345 5.56 18.55 -9.69
C GLN A 345 6.60 17.87 -8.77
N GLY A 346 6.42 16.58 -8.45
CA GLY A 346 7.33 15.81 -7.60
C GLY A 346 7.05 15.91 -6.11
N TYR A 347 5.94 16.54 -5.71
CA TYR A 347 5.51 16.67 -4.32
C TYR A 347 4.10 16.12 -4.12
N LEU A 348 3.89 15.49 -2.97
CA LEU A 348 2.58 15.00 -2.58
C LEU A 348 1.69 16.15 -2.11
N LYS A 349 0.44 16.18 -2.59
CA LYS A 349 -0.59 17.14 -2.17
C LYS A 349 -1.92 16.44 -1.97
N VAL A 350 -2.73 16.91 -1.01
CA VAL A 350 -4.13 16.46 -0.88
C VAL A 350 -4.89 16.82 -2.15
N ARG A 351 -5.66 15.87 -2.70
CA ARG A 351 -6.24 16.03 -4.02
C ARG A 351 -7.24 17.18 -4.09
N ASN A 352 -8.12 17.33 -3.10
CA ASN A 352 -9.16 18.36 -3.11
C ASN A 352 -9.65 18.71 -1.70
N LEU A 353 -10.42 19.81 -1.60
CA LEU A 353 -10.92 20.34 -0.33
C LEU A 353 -11.92 19.40 0.33
N ILE A 354 -12.77 18.70 -0.43
CA ILE A 354 -13.73 17.73 0.13
C ILE A 354 -12.97 16.65 0.90
N TYR A 355 -11.91 16.08 0.34
CA TYR A 355 -11.09 15.07 1.00
C TYR A 355 -10.38 15.62 2.22
N GLN A 356 -9.85 16.83 2.15
CA GLN A 356 -9.17 17.48 3.27
C GLN A 356 -10.13 17.70 4.46
N GLU A 357 -11.39 18.06 4.19
CA GLU A 357 -12.41 18.29 5.22
C GLU A 357 -12.98 16.98 5.78
N VAL A 358 -13.16 15.95 4.94
CA VAL A 358 -13.66 14.62 5.33
C VAL A 358 -12.60 13.84 6.11
N PHE A 359 -11.40 13.72 5.55
CA PHE A 359 -10.24 13.07 6.17
C PHE A 359 -9.35 14.15 6.79
N ASN A 360 -9.91 14.88 7.74
CA ASN A 360 -9.20 15.97 8.41
C ASN A 360 -8.27 15.46 9.53
N LEU A 361 -7.55 16.38 10.19
CA LEU A 361 -6.61 16.05 11.27
C LEU A 361 -7.26 15.33 12.45
N GLU A 362 -8.51 15.69 12.78
CA GLU A 362 -9.26 15.06 13.86
C GLU A 362 -9.56 13.60 13.53
N TRP A 363 -10.08 13.34 12.32
CA TRP A 363 -10.33 11.99 11.84
C TRP A 363 -9.06 11.14 11.83
N VAL A 364 -7.95 11.68 11.29
CA VAL A 364 -6.66 10.98 11.27
C VAL A 364 -6.16 10.66 12.68
N HIS A 365 -6.29 11.60 13.61
CA HIS A 365 -5.91 11.39 15.00
C HIS A 365 -6.74 10.27 15.64
N GLN A 366 -8.07 10.30 15.48
CA GLN A 366 -8.97 9.25 15.98
C GLN A 366 -8.57 7.86 15.44
N GLN A 367 -8.27 7.76 14.15
CA GLN A 367 -7.81 6.49 13.55
C GLN A 367 -6.45 6.05 14.10
N LEU A 368 -5.48 6.96 14.22
CA LEU A 368 -4.16 6.64 14.78
C LEU A 368 -4.25 6.19 16.25
N THR A 369 -5.13 6.79 17.05
CA THR A 369 -5.39 6.37 18.44
C THR A 369 -6.02 4.98 18.49
N GLN A 370 -6.98 4.68 17.59
CA GLN A 370 -7.56 3.34 17.47
C GLN A 370 -6.50 2.30 17.06
N LEU A 371 -5.57 2.66 16.18
CA LEU A 371 -4.46 1.79 15.75
C LEU A 371 -3.41 1.58 16.85
N ARG A 372 -3.29 2.54 17.79
CA ARG A 372 -2.30 2.54 18.87
C ARG A 372 -2.97 2.87 20.22
N PRO A 373 -3.81 1.98 20.77
CA PRO A 373 -4.55 2.26 22.01
C PRO A 373 -3.65 2.43 23.25
N TYR A 374 -2.36 2.10 23.14
CA TYR A 374 -1.33 2.29 24.16
C TYR A 374 -0.49 3.57 23.97
N SER A 375 -0.72 4.35 22.92
CA SER A 375 0.03 5.60 22.66
C SER A 375 -0.11 6.60 23.83
N GLN A 376 -1.32 6.77 24.36
CA GLN A 376 -1.59 7.66 25.49
C GLN A 376 -0.91 7.18 26.79
N THR A 377 -0.94 5.87 27.06
CA THR A 377 -0.27 5.30 28.25
C THR A 377 1.26 5.31 28.11
N PHE A 378 1.77 5.19 26.89
CA PHE A 378 3.19 5.30 26.57
C PHE A 378 3.69 6.76 26.65
N GLU A 379 2.95 7.72 26.09
CA GLU A 379 3.26 9.15 26.21
C GLU A 379 3.21 9.63 27.67
N ALA A 380 2.21 9.17 28.43
CA ALA A 380 2.14 9.43 29.88
C ALA A 380 3.32 8.83 30.65
N TRP A 381 3.84 7.67 30.25
CA TRP A 381 5.00 7.03 30.87
C TRP A 381 6.33 7.72 30.50
N ILE A 382 6.48 8.17 29.25
CA ILE A 382 7.61 9.03 28.86
C ILE A 382 7.56 10.35 29.66
N ALA A 383 6.38 10.93 29.82
CA ALA A 383 6.19 12.12 30.64
C ALA A 383 6.51 11.91 32.13
N SER A 384 6.43 10.67 32.63
CA SER A 384 6.84 10.29 34.00
C SER A 384 8.30 9.86 34.15
N ALA A 385 9.15 10.13 33.14
CA ALA A 385 10.58 9.85 33.14
C ALA A 385 10.99 8.38 33.39
N SER A 386 10.11 7.41 33.12
CA SER A 386 10.45 5.98 33.09
C SER A 386 10.99 5.36 34.40
N PHE A 387 10.66 5.91 35.58
CA PHE A 387 11.17 5.50 36.90
C PHE A 387 10.33 4.44 37.66
N ASP A 388 9.54 3.59 37.01
CA ASP A 388 8.88 2.48 37.73
C ASP A 388 9.76 1.22 37.76
N SER A 389 9.81 0.51 38.89
CA SER A 389 10.61 -0.73 39.08
C SER A 389 9.98 -1.95 38.38
N THR A 390 9.24 -1.72 37.29
CA THR A 390 8.38 -2.72 36.66
C THR A 390 8.90 -3.13 35.29
N VAL A 391 8.77 -4.41 34.95
CA VAL A 391 8.92 -4.87 33.57
C VAL A 391 7.54 -4.94 32.95
N LYS A 392 7.32 -4.20 31.87
CA LYS A 392 6.07 -4.20 31.11
C LYS A 392 6.26 -4.94 29.79
N LEU A 393 5.55 -6.07 29.64
CA LEU A 393 5.55 -6.84 28.40
C LEU A 393 4.45 -6.34 27.45
N TRP A 394 4.85 -6.01 26.23
CA TRP A 394 3.96 -5.51 25.19
C TRP A 394 3.93 -6.47 24.01
N LYS A 395 2.73 -6.83 23.54
CA LYS A 395 2.58 -7.54 22.27
C LYS A 395 2.50 -6.51 21.15
N ARG A 396 3.21 -6.73 20.04
CA ARG A 396 3.29 -5.80 18.90
C ARG A 396 1.94 -5.26 18.39
N ASN A 397 0.81 -5.95 18.69
CA ASN A 397 -0.53 -5.56 18.28
C ASN A 397 -1.61 -5.62 19.38
N GLN A 398 -1.29 -5.80 20.67
CA GLN A 398 -2.31 -5.89 21.73
C GLN A 398 -1.80 -5.33 23.06
N HIS A 399 -2.77 -4.86 23.86
CA HIS A 399 -2.67 -4.33 25.23
C HIS A 399 -1.50 -4.85 26.07
N LEU A 400 -1.04 -4.04 27.04
CA LEU A 400 -0.11 -4.45 28.10
C LEU A 400 -0.49 -5.85 28.59
N LEU A 401 0.37 -6.85 28.32
CA LEU A 401 0.05 -8.24 28.64
C LEU A 401 0.04 -8.43 30.15
N LYS A 402 1.06 -7.89 30.82
CA LYS A 402 1.19 -7.93 32.27
C LYS A 402 2.32 -7.00 32.74
N PRO A 403 2.11 -6.15 33.75
CA PRO A 403 3.20 -5.59 34.54
C PRO A 403 3.76 -6.68 35.47
N LEU A 404 5.07 -6.88 35.47
CA LEU A 404 5.78 -7.80 36.35
C LEU A 404 6.37 -7.00 37.52
N TYR A 405 5.84 -7.20 38.72
CA TYR A 405 6.24 -6.52 39.97
C TYR A 405 7.04 -7.49 40.86
N ASP A 406 8.32 -7.67 40.58
CA ASP A 406 9.12 -8.65 41.32
C ASP A 406 10.54 -8.18 41.68
N HIS A 407 11.05 -7.15 41.02
CA HIS A 407 12.26 -6.48 41.46
C HIS A 407 11.96 -5.48 42.57
N LYS A 408 12.84 -5.44 43.58
CA LYS A 408 12.69 -4.58 44.77
C LYS A 408 13.35 -3.21 44.60
N ASP A 409 14.09 -3.05 43.52
CA ASP A 409 14.82 -1.85 43.15
C ASP A 409 14.80 -1.67 41.63
N THR A 410 15.43 -0.61 41.15
CA THR A 410 15.55 -0.25 39.74
C THR A 410 16.20 -1.36 38.92
N ILE A 411 15.66 -1.55 37.71
CA ILE A 411 16.16 -2.54 36.76
C ILE A 411 17.26 -1.88 35.94
N GLY A 412 18.48 -2.41 36.04
CA GLY A 412 19.63 -1.87 35.33
C GLY A 412 19.62 -2.21 33.84
N ASN A 413 19.14 -3.40 33.46
CA ASN A 413 19.12 -3.84 32.05
C ASN A 413 18.16 -5.02 31.81
N LEU A 414 17.83 -5.26 30.54
CA LEU A 414 16.98 -6.33 30.05
C LEU A 414 17.59 -6.90 28.76
N ALA A 415 17.65 -8.24 28.65
CA ALA A 415 18.01 -8.90 27.39
C ALA A 415 17.05 -10.05 27.08
N SER A 416 16.74 -10.22 25.80
CA SER A 416 15.95 -11.34 25.29
C SER A 416 16.84 -12.36 24.59
N SER A 417 16.50 -13.64 24.72
CA SER A 417 17.14 -14.71 23.95
C SER A 417 16.76 -14.63 22.47
N SER A 418 17.68 -15.00 21.58
CA SER A 418 17.50 -14.92 20.13
C SER A 418 16.40 -15.86 19.61
N ASP A 419 16.12 -16.95 20.34
CA ASP A 419 15.04 -17.88 20.05
C ASP A 419 13.64 -17.39 20.52
N GLY A 420 13.58 -16.24 21.19
CA GLY A 420 12.35 -15.61 21.66
C GLY A 420 11.63 -16.37 22.78
N GLN A 421 12.31 -17.29 23.47
CA GLN A 421 11.70 -18.10 24.53
C GLN A 421 11.93 -17.55 25.93
N LEU A 422 13.03 -16.82 26.13
CA LEU A 422 13.44 -16.29 27.42
C LEU A 422 13.77 -14.80 27.35
N PHE A 423 13.69 -14.15 28.51
CA PHE A 423 14.36 -12.88 28.74
C PHE A 423 14.93 -12.84 30.16
N ALA A 424 15.96 -12.02 30.34
CA ALA A 424 16.67 -11.83 31.59
C ALA A 424 16.58 -10.37 32.02
N THR A 425 16.34 -10.15 33.31
CA THR A 425 16.33 -8.83 33.94
C THR A 425 17.38 -8.80 35.03
N VAL A 426 18.14 -7.70 35.07
CA VAL A 426 19.15 -7.46 36.10
C VAL A 426 18.79 -6.20 36.86
N SER A 427 18.89 -6.24 38.19
CA SER A 427 18.41 -5.19 39.06
C SER A 427 19.45 -4.78 40.10
N GLU A 428 19.30 -3.55 40.60
CA GLU A 428 20.08 -3.02 41.71
C GLU A 428 19.84 -3.77 43.03
N ASP A 429 18.75 -4.54 43.12
CA ASP A 429 18.43 -5.40 44.27
C ASP A 429 19.36 -6.63 44.43
N ASN A 430 20.44 -6.70 43.65
CA ASN A 430 21.41 -7.80 43.57
C ASN A 430 20.84 -9.13 43.03
N THR A 431 19.73 -9.06 42.29
CA THR A 431 19.13 -10.23 41.64
C THR A 431 19.21 -10.16 40.12
N LEU A 432 19.43 -11.34 39.55
CA LEU A 432 19.23 -11.64 38.14
C LEU A 432 17.99 -12.53 38.06
N LYS A 433 16.95 -12.07 37.37
CA LYS A 433 15.73 -12.87 37.15
C LYS A 433 15.65 -13.31 35.70
N LEU A 434 15.28 -14.57 35.51
CA LEU A 434 15.08 -15.20 34.22
C LEU A 434 13.61 -15.53 34.05
N TRP A 435 13.09 -15.22 32.87
CA TRP A 435 11.67 -15.25 32.58
C TRP A 435 11.43 -15.97 31.27
N HIS A 436 10.31 -16.67 31.18
CA HIS A 436 9.73 -17.01 29.90
C HIS A 436 9.10 -15.77 29.26
N THR A 437 9.07 -15.71 27.94
CA THR A 437 8.47 -14.59 27.20
C THR A 437 6.96 -14.43 27.40
N ASP A 438 6.30 -15.42 28.01
CA ASP A 438 4.92 -15.34 28.48
C ASP A 438 4.77 -14.62 29.85
N GLY A 439 5.88 -14.20 30.46
CA GLY A 439 5.94 -13.48 31.73
C GLY A 439 6.00 -14.38 32.97
N ARG A 440 6.15 -15.70 32.82
CA ARG A 440 6.41 -16.60 33.95
C ARG A 440 7.86 -16.50 34.40
N LEU A 441 8.08 -16.29 35.70
CA LEU A 441 9.41 -16.33 36.30
C LEU A 441 9.93 -17.78 36.24
N TRP A 442 11.06 -17.97 35.58
CA TRP A 442 11.76 -19.25 35.53
C TRP A 442 12.70 -19.40 36.74
N GLN A 443 13.53 -18.39 37.01
CA GLN A 443 14.47 -18.45 38.13
C GLN A 443 14.87 -17.06 38.64
N THR A 444 15.12 -16.94 39.95
CA THR A 444 15.86 -15.82 40.55
C THR A 444 17.25 -16.30 40.98
N VAL A 445 18.29 -15.60 40.54
CA VAL A 445 19.68 -15.80 40.96
C VAL A 445 20.05 -14.63 41.86
N GLU A 446 20.24 -14.91 43.14
CA GLU A 446 20.70 -13.93 44.12
C GLU A 446 22.22 -14.04 44.26
N GLN A 447 22.93 -12.93 44.04
CA GLN A 447 24.35 -12.85 44.35
C GLN A 447 24.61 -11.70 45.29
N PRO A 448 24.88 -11.98 46.58
CA PRO A 448 25.17 -10.94 47.56
C PRO A 448 26.28 -10.00 47.06
N GLN A 449 26.04 -8.69 47.20
CA GLN A 449 26.93 -7.62 46.77
C GLN A 449 27.14 -7.49 45.25
N SER A 450 26.52 -8.29 44.39
CA SER A 450 26.69 -8.21 42.93
C SER A 450 25.51 -7.50 42.28
N SER A 451 25.51 -6.17 42.30
CA SER A 451 24.55 -5.38 41.52
C SER A 451 24.86 -5.57 40.04
N PHE A 452 23.95 -6.23 39.32
CA PHE A 452 24.11 -6.51 37.91
C PHE A 452 23.63 -5.31 37.08
N ARG A 453 24.46 -4.84 36.15
CA ARG A 453 24.19 -3.65 35.32
C ARG A 453 24.05 -3.95 33.83
N ALA A 454 24.52 -5.11 33.39
CA ALA A 454 24.44 -5.53 32.01
C ALA A 454 24.13 -7.02 31.92
N VAL A 455 23.33 -7.40 30.92
CA VAL A 455 23.02 -8.79 30.59
C VAL A 455 22.88 -8.92 29.08
N VAL A 456 23.39 -10.00 28.50
CA VAL A 456 23.24 -10.34 27.08
C VAL A 456 23.14 -11.86 26.89
N PHE A 457 22.37 -12.29 25.90
CA PHE A 457 22.33 -13.69 25.46
C PHE A 457 23.26 -13.93 24.28
N SER A 458 23.75 -15.16 24.16
CA SER A 458 24.46 -15.60 22.95
C SER A 458 23.51 -15.72 21.76
N PRO A 459 24.01 -15.61 20.52
CA PRO A 459 23.21 -15.79 19.31
C PRO A 459 22.46 -17.12 19.25
N ASP A 460 23.05 -18.21 19.78
CA ASP A 460 22.44 -19.54 19.85
C ASP A 460 21.50 -19.73 21.05
N SER A 461 21.30 -18.70 21.90
CA SER A 461 20.47 -18.71 23.10
C SER A 461 20.86 -19.73 24.19
N ARG A 462 22.05 -20.34 24.09
CA ARG A 462 22.53 -21.33 25.06
C ARG A 462 23.31 -20.72 26.22
N LEU A 463 23.91 -19.56 25.99
CA LEU A 463 24.75 -18.87 26.96
C LEU A 463 24.18 -17.50 27.27
N MET A 464 24.49 -17.02 28.47
CA MET A 464 24.18 -15.67 28.91
C MET A 464 25.39 -15.09 29.62
N VAL A 465 25.65 -13.79 29.40
CA VAL A 465 26.74 -13.07 30.03
C VAL A 465 26.17 -11.93 30.86
N THR A 466 26.61 -11.80 32.11
CA THR A 466 26.23 -10.70 33.00
C THR A 466 27.44 -9.88 33.41
N GLY A 467 27.22 -8.58 33.58
CA GLY A 467 28.23 -7.60 33.99
C GLY A 467 27.80 -6.95 35.30
N SER A 468 28.71 -6.90 36.26
CA SER A 468 28.43 -6.47 37.63
C SER A 468 29.20 -5.20 38.00
N ILE A 469 28.68 -4.45 38.99
CA ILE A 469 29.43 -3.38 39.66
C ILE A 469 30.65 -3.92 40.42
N ASN A 470 30.73 -5.24 40.67
CA ASN A 470 31.87 -5.88 41.31
C ASN A 470 33.04 -6.15 40.35
N TYR A 471 33.03 -5.50 39.18
CA TYR A 471 34.10 -5.54 38.18
C TYR A 471 34.27 -6.94 37.56
N THR A 472 33.25 -7.78 37.66
CA THR A 472 33.23 -9.14 37.12
C THR A 472 32.27 -9.26 35.95
N VAL A 473 32.72 -9.98 34.93
CA VAL A 473 31.85 -10.53 33.89
C VAL A 473 31.61 -12.00 34.24
N GLN A 474 30.38 -12.48 34.16
CA GLN A 474 30.04 -13.87 34.46
C GLN A 474 29.37 -14.52 33.24
N LEU A 475 29.77 -15.76 32.93
CA LEU A 475 29.20 -16.57 31.85
C LEU A 475 28.37 -17.69 32.44
N TRP A 476 27.14 -17.81 31.95
CA TRP A 476 26.12 -18.72 32.43
C TRP A 476 25.67 -19.67 31.32
N ASP A 477 25.42 -20.93 31.69
CA ASP A 477 24.78 -21.91 30.82
C ASP A 477 23.27 -21.91 31.09
N VAL A 478 22.51 -21.47 30.09
CA VAL A 478 21.04 -21.40 30.10
C VAL A 478 20.42 -22.39 29.09
N SER A 479 21.22 -23.34 28.59
CA SER A 479 20.76 -24.30 27.57
C SER A 479 19.81 -25.34 28.13
N ASN A 480 20.02 -25.80 29.37
CA ASN A 480 19.16 -26.76 30.04
C ASN A 480 18.12 -26.04 30.91
N ARG A 481 16.90 -25.95 30.39
CA ARG A 481 15.80 -25.20 31.03
C ARG A 481 15.19 -25.90 32.23
N ASP A 482 15.41 -27.20 32.36
CA ASP A 482 14.98 -27.98 33.51
C ASP A 482 16.00 -27.94 34.66
N GLN A 483 17.18 -27.35 34.42
CA GLN A 483 18.22 -27.22 35.42
C GLN A 483 18.01 -25.96 36.27
N SER A 484 17.78 -26.17 37.58
CA SER A 484 17.77 -25.10 38.59
C SER A 484 18.71 -25.47 39.75
N PRO A 485 19.68 -24.61 40.12
CA PRO A 485 19.93 -23.29 39.53
C PRO A 485 20.68 -23.34 38.19
N VAL A 486 20.45 -22.33 37.34
CA VAL A 486 21.28 -22.01 36.16
C VAL A 486 22.77 -22.08 36.52
N LYS A 487 23.54 -22.75 35.67
CA LYS A 487 24.93 -23.08 35.96
C LYS A 487 25.85 -21.92 35.58
N LEU A 488 26.56 -21.37 36.57
CA LEU A 488 27.69 -20.46 36.33
C LEU A 488 28.85 -21.26 35.72
N LEU A 489 29.24 -20.93 34.50
CA LEU A 489 30.36 -21.57 33.82
C LEU A 489 31.69 -20.93 34.22
N ARG A 490 31.76 -19.59 34.20
CA ARG A 490 33.01 -18.84 34.40
C ARG A 490 32.77 -17.46 34.99
N THR A 491 33.79 -16.92 35.63
CA THR A 491 33.86 -15.53 36.08
C THR A 491 35.15 -14.91 35.55
N PHE A 492 35.04 -13.90 34.71
CA PHE A 492 36.16 -13.14 34.18
C PHE A 492 36.48 -11.99 35.14
N LYS A 493 37.71 -11.99 35.64
CA LYS A 493 38.26 -10.93 36.50
C LYS A 493 39.33 -10.18 35.73
N GLY A 494 39.31 -8.85 35.78
CA GLY A 494 40.34 -8.02 35.16
C GLY A 494 39.94 -6.58 34.90
N HIS A 495 38.65 -6.25 34.95
CA HIS A 495 38.19 -4.87 35.05
C HIS A 495 38.54 -4.27 36.42
N GLN A 496 38.74 -2.95 36.45
CA GLN A 496 39.02 -2.16 37.66
C GLN A 496 37.87 -1.21 38.02
N GLY A 497 36.74 -1.34 37.34
CA GLY A 497 35.57 -0.47 37.45
C GLY A 497 34.29 -1.19 37.02
N ALA A 498 33.14 -0.59 37.34
CA ALA A 498 31.83 -1.20 37.11
C ALA A 498 31.59 -1.46 35.62
N ILE A 499 30.98 -2.61 35.28
CA ILE A 499 30.74 -2.98 33.88
C ILE A 499 29.33 -2.51 33.49
N TYR A 500 29.26 -1.65 32.46
CA TYR A 500 27.99 -1.09 31.97
C TYR A 500 27.60 -1.64 30.59
N GLY A 501 28.57 -2.09 29.80
CA GLY A 501 28.36 -2.58 28.45
C GLY A 501 28.84 -4.02 28.28
N LEU A 502 28.03 -4.83 27.61
CA LEU A 502 28.37 -6.18 27.20
C LEU A 502 27.92 -6.44 25.77
N ALA A 503 28.70 -7.22 25.03
CA ALA A 503 28.30 -7.78 23.75
C ALA A 503 28.95 -9.16 23.54
N ILE A 504 28.27 -10.04 22.82
CA ILE A 504 28.81 -11.32 22.36
C ILE A 504 28.97 -11.22 20.85
N SER A 505 30.06 -11.76 20.31
CA SER A 505 30.29 -11.79 18.86
C SER A 505 29.21 -12.61 18.14
N PRO A 506 28.91 -12.31 16.86
CA PRO A 506 27.90 -13.05 16.10
C PRO A 506 28.19 -14.55 15.97
N ASP A 507 29.46 -14.95 16.03
CA ASP A 507 29.88 -16.36 16.03
C ASP A 507 29.82 -17.02 17.41
N GLY A 508 29.46 -16.27 18.45
CA GLY A 508 29.32 -16.71 19.84
C GLY A 508 30.62 -16.96 20.59
N LYS A 509 31.80 -16.71 19.98
CA LYS A 509 33.10 -17.13 20.53
C LYS A 509 33.81 -16.10 21.40
N MET A 510 33.39 -14.84 21.32
CA MET A 510 34.05 -13.72 21.99
C MET A 510 33.04 -12.89 22.79
N ILE A 511 33.51 -12.35 23.90
CA ILE A 511 32.76 -11.44 24.76
C ILE A 511 33.51 -10.10 24.79
N ALA A 512 32.80 -9.02 24.53
CA ALA A 512 33.29 -7.66 24.74
C ALA A 512 32.64 -7.07 25.99
N SER A 513 33.44 -6.47 26.87
CA SER A 513 32.96 -5.77 28.06
C SER A 513 33.58 -4.38 28.17
N GLY A 514 32.76 -3.40 28.56
CA GLY A 514 33.17 -2.01 28.75
C GLY A 514 32.57 -1.42 30.02
N GLY A 515 33.33 -0.58 30.72
CA GLY A 515 32.97 -0.12 32.04
C GLY A 515 33.67 1.16 32.49
N ASP A 516 33.49 1.48 33.78
CA ASP A 516 33.97 2.71 34.43
C ASP A 516 35.50 2.83 34.47
N ASP A 517 36.22 1.72 34.28
CA ASP A 517 37.68 1.74 34.16
C ASP A 517 38.19 2.32 32.83
N LYS A 518 37.27 2.82 31.98
CA LYS A 518 37.56 3.41 30.67
C LYS A 518 38.31 2.46 29.74
N THR A 519 38.10 1.15 29.92
CA THR A 519 38.66 0.14 29.04
C THR A 519 37.57 -0.73 28.41
N ILE A 520 37.82 -1.14 27.17
CA ILE A 520 37.11 -2.23 26.52
C ILE A 520 38.02 -3.45 26.57
N LYS A 521 37.49 -4.54 27.12
CA LYS A 521 38.16 -5.83 27.22
C LYS A 521 37.45 -6.86 26.36
N ILE A 522 38.24 -7.64 25.62
CA ILE A 522 37.76 -8.72 24.77
C ILE A 522 38.23 -10.05 25.35
N TRP A 523 37.31 -10.97 25.57
CA TRP A 523 37.53 -12.27 26.19
C TRP A 523 37.14 -13.39 25.22
N ASN A 524 37.80 -14.54 25.33
CA ASN A 524 37.23 -15.79 24.83
C ASN A 524 36.32 -16.45 25.88
N LEU A 525 35.58 -17.48 25.49
CA LEU A 525 34.70 -18.21 26.40
C LEU A 525 35.45 -18.98 27.50
N GLU A 526 36.73 -19.29 27.29
CA GLU A 526 37.55 -20.02 28.27
C GLU A 526 37.97 -19.20 29.48
N GLY A 527 37.83 -17.88 29.47
CA GLY A 527 38.29 -17.03 30.58
C GLY A 527 39.42 -16.06 30.24
N LYS A 528 40.03 -16.21 29.07
CA LYS A 528 41.27 -15.53 28.69
C LYS A 528 40.97 -14.16 28.10
N LEU A 529 41.62 -13.14 28.67
CA LEU A 529 41.67 -11.80 28.11
C LEU A 529 42.51 -11.85 26.82
N LEU A 530 41.87 -11.55 25.69
CA LEU A 530 42.51 -11.51 24.37
C LEU A 530 43.04 -10.11 24.06
N HIS A 531 42.30 -9.08 24.44
CA HIS A 531 42.64 -7.70 24.14
C HIS A 531 42.11 -6.74 25.20
N SER A 532 42.84 -5.65 25.46
CA SER A 532 42.41 -4.55 26.33
C SER A 532 42.81 -3.24 25.65
N ARG A 533 41.85 -2.36 25.36
CA ARG A 533 42.08 -1.01 24.84
C ARG A 533 41.43 0.02 25.75
N LEU A 534 42.10 1.15 25.93
CA LEU A 534 41.48 2.34 26.51
C LEU A 534 40.41 2.84 25.53
N SER A 535 39.20 3.09 26.03
CA SER A 535 38.05 3.58 25.27
C SER A 535 38.09 5.08 25.06
#